data_AF-A0A1H0RNR5-F1
#
_entry.id   AF-A0A1H0RNR5-F1
#
_cell.length_a   1.000
_cell.length_b   1.000
_cell.length_c   1.000
_cell.angle_alpha   90.00
_cell.angle_beta   90.00
_cell.angle_gamma   90.00
#
_symmetry.space_group_name_H-M   'P 1'
#
loop_
_entity.id
_entity.type
_entity.pdbx_description
1 polymer ?
#
loop_
_entity_poly.entity_id
_entity_poly.type
_entity_poly.pdbx_seq_one_letter_code
_entity_poly.pdbx_strand_id
1 'polypeptide(L)'
;MSIIANICAYIAIILLDAGAIKLMQVVKIVLGAVIYIILLQTAWKSRALHFILRLWLCAASSAAIMAALIPFFGFLPMLLGSVITIFANRKHLKIFLRYKDFLKYLAACFGIGILMDMVGDIGVPGIDNATLYQIKHLLLFYVLWRLLKHECEQGRPFRETIRILMLMPVIGVFLLLGWLTIIPIFRKRLFGEEGYDFFALEK
;
A
#
# COMPACT_ATOMS: atom_id res chain seq x y z
N MET A 1 4.32 18.38 -27.68
CA MET A 1 4.42 19.27 -26.50
C MET A 1 3.05 19.45 -25.90
N SER A 2 2.85 19.07 -24.65
CA SER A 2 2.44 17.71 -24.31
C SER A 2 1.25 17.84 -23.35
N ILE A 3 0.45 16.79 -23.19
CA ILE A 3 -0.63 16.70 -22.18
C ILE A 3 -0.14 17.16 -20.79
N ILE A 4 1.16 17.01 -20.50
CA ILE A 4 1.83 17.45 -19.28
C ILE A 4 1.83 18.99 -19.15
N ALA A 5 2.02 19.75 -20.23
CA ALA A 5 1.96 21.21 -20.19
C ALA A 5 0.54 21.72 -19.89
N ASN A 6 -0.49 21.05 -20.43
CA ASN A 6 -1.88 21.38 -20.13
C ASN A 6 -2.28 20.98 -18.70
N ILE A 7 -1.76 19.86 -18.19
CA ILE A 7 -1.96 19.46 -16.79
C ILE A 7 -1.26 20.45 -15.86
N CYS A 8 -0.03 20.87 -16.15
CA CYS A 8 0.69 21.89 -15.39
C CYS A 8 -0.02 23.25 -15.43
N ALA A 9 -0.59 23.65 -16.58
CA ALA A 9 -1.38 24.88 -16.71
C ALA A 9 -2.69 24.81 -15.90
N TYR A 10 -3.41 23.68 -15.93
CA TYR A 10 -4.61 23.48 -15.12
C TYR A 10 -4.29 23.47 -13.62
N ILE A 11 -3.19 22.85 -13.22
CA ILE A 11 -2.72 22.85 -11.83
C ILE A 11 -2.32 24.27 -11.41
N ALA A 12 -1.64 25.03 -12.26
CA ALA A 12 -1.27 26.43 -11.98
C ALA A 12 -2.50 27.35 -11.82
N ILE A 13 -3.55 27.15 -12.64
CA ILE A 13 -4.81 27.89 -12.52
C ILE A 13 -5.56 27.52 -11.22
N ILE A 14 -5.57 26.24 -10.85
CA ILE A 14 -6.17 25.76 -9.59
C ILE A 14 -5.39 26.25 -8.36
N LEU A 15 -4.08 26.46 -8.47
CA LEU A 15 -3.21 26.96 -7.40
C LEU A 15 -3.29 28.48 -7.18
N LEU A 16 -3.68 29.24 -8.21
CA LEU A 16 -3.80 30.70 -8.14
C LEU A 16 -5.09 31.18 -7.46
N ASP A 17 -6.10 30.33 -7.33
CA ASP A 17 -7.39 30.68 -6.74
C ASP A 17 -7.58 30.02 -5.36
N ALA A 18 -7.63 30.83 -4.30
CA ALA A 18 -7.88 30.37 -2.93
C ALA A 18 -9.20 29.60 -2.79
N GLY A 19 -10.19 29.87 -3.66
CA GLY A 19 -11.43 29.10 -3.74
C GLY A 19 -11.22 27.69 -4.31
N ALA A 20 -10.37 27.55 -5.33
CA ALA A 20 -10.04 26.28 -5.96
C ALA A 20 -9.20 25.37 -5.03
N ILE A 21 -8.31 25.94 -4.22
CA ILE A 21 -7.56 25.20 -3.20
C ILE A 21 -8.52 24.60 -2.14
N LYS A 22 -9.47 25.39 -1.64
CA LYS A 22 -10.49 24.90 -0.68
C LYS A 22 -11.39 23.84 -1.31
N LEU A 23 -11.83 24.05 -2.55
CA LEU A 23 -12.64 23.08 -3.29
C LEU A 23 -11.88 21.75 -3.45
N MET A 24 -10.61 21.80 -3.83
CA MET A 24 -9.77 20.62 -4.01
C MET A 24 -9.52 19.87 -2.69
N GLN A 25 -9.37 20.59 -1.57
CA GLN A 25 -9.33 19.97 -0.24
C GLN A 25 -10.63 19.23 0.10
N VAL A 26 -11.79 19.85 -0.16
CA VAL A 26 -13.10 19.21 0.06
C VAL A 26 -13.26 17.98 -0.83
N VAL A 27 -12.93 18.08 -2.12
CA VAL A 27 -12.95 16.95 -3.06
C VAL A 27 -12.04 15.82 -2.57
N LYS A 28 -10.83 16.13 -2.10
CA LYS A 28 -9.91 15.15 -1.53
C LYS A 28 -10.49 14.45 -0.30
N ILE A 29 -11.11 15.19 0.62
CA ILE A 29 -11.73 14.63 1.82
C ILE A 29 -12.89 13.70 1.43
N VAL A 30 -13.76 14.14 0.51
CA VAL A 30 -14.90 13.35 0.04
C VAL A 30 -14.45 12.08 -0.68
N LEU A 31 -13.51 12.18 -1.62
CA LEU A 31 -12.93 11.02 -2.30
C LEU A 31 -12.24 10.07 -1.32
N GLY A 32 -11.48 10.62 -0.37
CA GLY A 32 -10.83 9.83 0.69
C GLY A 32 -11.86 9.08 1.54
N ALA A 33 -12.94 9.75 1.95
CA ALA A 33 -14.02 9.13 2.71
C ALA A 33 -14.74 8.03 1.90
N VAL A 34 -15.04 8.28 0.62
CA VAL A 34 -15.68 7.30 -0.27
C VAL A 34 -14.79 6.07 -0.44
N ILE A 35 -13.49 6.25 -0.74
CA ILE A 35 -12.53 5.16 -0.86
C ILE A 35 -12.44 4.39 0.45
N TYR A 36 -12.39 5.09 1.59
CA TYR A 36 -12.35 4.48 2.92
C TYR A 36 -13.60 3.64 3.21
N ILE A 37 -14.79 4.16 2.90
CA ILE A 37 -16.06 3.44 3.06
C ILE A 37 -16.08 2.20 2.18
N ILE A 38 -15.64 2.30 0.91
CA ILE A 38 -15.57 1.16 -0.01
C ILE A 38 -14.57 0.11 0.52
N LEU A 39 -13.41 0.54 1.02
CA LEU A 39 -12.43 -0.35 1.64
C LEU A 39 -13.01 -1.06 2.86
N LEU A 40 -13.67 -0.33 3.75
CA LEU A 40 -14.27 -0.87 4.97
C LEU A 40 -15.39 -1.86 4.66
N GLN A 41 -16.29 -1.51 3.73
CA GLN A 41 -17.35 -2.41 3.26
C GLN A 41 -16.77 -3.67 2.60
N THR A 42 -15.72 -3.50 1.79
CA THR A 42 -15.04 -4.62 1.13
C THR A 42 -14.36 -5.52 2.16
N ALA A 43 -13.68 -4.95 3.15
CA ALA A 43 -13.01 -5.68 4.24
C ALA A 43 -13.99 -6.44 5.14
N TRP A 44 -15.12 -5.81 5.49
CA TRP A 44 -16.19 -6.42 6.28
C TRP A 44 -16.81 -7.61 5.56
N LYS A 45 -17.25 -7.40 4.31
CA LYS A 45 -17.97 -8.41 3.53
C LYS A 45 -17.05 -9.52 2.99
N SER A 46 -15.73 -9.37 3.05
CA SER A 46 -14.76 -10.39 2.60
C SER A 46 -14.13 -11.19 3.74
N ARG A 47 -14.52 -10.95 5.01
CA ARG A 47 -13.83 -11.44 6.22
C ARG A 47 -12.33 -11.09 6.28
N ALA A 48 -11.82 -10.29 5.34
CA ALA A 48 -10.44 -9.84 5.30
C ALA A 48 -10.07 -9.05 6.57
N LEU A 49 -11.05 -8.43 7.23
CA LEU A 49 -10.85 -7.72 8.49
C LEU A 49 -10.40 -8.66 9.63
N HIS A 50 -10.99 -9.85 9.75
CA HIS A 50 -10.54 -10.85 10.73
C HIS A 50 -9.13 -11.36 10.42
N PHE A 51 -8.83 -11.56 9.14
CA PHE A 51 -7.50 -11.96 8.69
C PHE A 51 -6.46 -10.87 9.00
N ILE A 52 -6.75 -9.62 8.65
CA ILE A 52 -5.91 -8.45 8.93
C ILE A 52 -5.70 -8.27 10.44
N LEU A 53 -6.74 -8.38 11.27
CA LEU A 53 -6.60 -8.27 12.72
C LEU A 53 -5.71 -9.36 13.31
N ARG A 54 -5.84 -10.61 12.85
CA ARG A 54 -4.94 -11.70 13.27
C ARG A 54 -3.50 -11.42 12.84
N LEU A 55 -3.32 -10.92 11.62
CA LEU A 55 -2.02 -10.54 11.07
C LEU A 55 -1.39 -9.40 11.89
N TRP A 56 -2.18 -8.40 12.26
CA TRP A 56 -1.77 -7.27 13.11
C TRP A 56 -1.38 -7.71 14.53
N LEU A 57 -2.15 -8.60 15.16
CA LEU A 57 -1.80 -9.16 16.47
C LEU A 57 -0.47 -9.93 16.41
N CYS A 58 -0.23 -10.64 15.31
CA CYS A 58 1.06 -11.32 15.08
C CYS A 58 2.19 -10.33 14.77
N ALA A 59 1.91 -9.25 14.04
CA ALA A 59 2.88 -8.21 13.74
C ALA A 59 3.28 -7.46 15.02
N ALA A 60 2.30 -7.12 15.86
CA ALA A 60 2.51 -6.46 17.14
C ALA A 60 3.31 -7.32 18.11
N SER A 61 2.99 -8.62 18.22
CA SER A 61 3.78 -9.53 19.06
C SER A 61 5.19 -9.74 18.50
N SER A 62 5.36 -9.79 17.17
CA SER A 62 6.69 -9.82 16.54
C SER A 62 7.49 -8.55 16.80
N ALA A 63 6.84 -7.39 16.75
CA ALA A 63 7.45 -6.10 17.01
C ALA A 63 7.85 -5.98 18.50
N ALA A 64 7.03 -6.47 19.42
CA ALA A 64 7.34 -6.48 20.86
C ALA A 64 8.59 -7.33 21.17
N ILE A 65 8.71 -8.52 20.56
CA ILE A 65 9.90 -9.36 20.70
C ILE A 65 11.14 -8.65 20.14
N MET A 66 11.01 -8.02 18.96
CA MET A 66 12.10 -7.25 18.36
C MET A 66 12.50 -6.05 19.21
N ALA A 67 11.54 -5.31 19.75
CA ALA A 67 11.78 -4.18 20.64
C ALA A 67 12.54 -4.59 21.90
N ALA A 68 12.26 -5.78 22.45
CA ALA A 68 13.01 -6.32 23.58
C ALA A 68 14.44 -6.76 23.21
N LEU A 69 14.70 -7.17 21.96
CA LEU A 69 16.02 -7.62 21.50
C LEU A 69 16.93 -6.47 21.03
N ILE A 70 16.35 -5.36 20.55
CA ILE A 70 17.10 -4.19 20.06
C ILE A 70 18.10 -3.62 21.09
N PRO A 71 17.76 -3.48 22.39
CA PRO A 71 18.70 -2.99 23.39
C PRO A 71 19.96 -3.86 23.55
N PHE A 72 19.86 -5.17 23.27
CA PHE A 72 20.97 -6.11 23.46
C PHE A 72 21.80 -6.31 22.20
N PHE A 73 21.14 -6.37 21.04
CA PHE A 73 21.78 -6.73 19.77
C PHE A 73 21.76 -5.59 18.73
N GLY A 74 21.25 -4.41 19.11
CA GLY A 74 21.07 -3.28 18.21
C GLY A 74 20.09 -3.60 17.08
N PHE A 75 20.41 -3.14 15.88
CA PHE A 75 19.58 -3.36 14.69
C PHE A 75 19.75 -4.75 14.05
N LEU A 76 20.68 -5.56 14.57
CA LEU A 76 21.06 -6.86 14.01
C LEU A 76 19.90 -7.87 13.93
N PRO A 77 19.02 -8.00 14.95
CA PRO A 77 17.85 -8.87 14.87
C PRO A 77 16.98 -8.46 13.68
N MET A 78 16.74 -7.18 13.47
CA MET A 78 15.88 -6.72 12.37
C MET A 78 16.42 -7.10 10.98
N LEU A 79 17.73 -7.04 10.79
CA LEU A 79 18.39 -7.45 9.54
C LEU A 79 18.36 -8.97 9.36
N LEU A 80 18.79 -9.74 10.36
CA LEU A 80 18.80 -11.21 10.26
C LEU A 80 17.39 -11.78 10.17
N GLY A 81 16.48 -11.21 10.95
CA GLY A 81 15.06 -11.52 10.96
C GLY A 81 14.42 -11.35 9.60
N SER A 82 14.64 -10.20 8.95
CA SER A 82 14.10 -9.93 7.62
C SER A 82 14.67 -10.90 6.56
N VAL A 83 15.94 -11.26 6.64
CA VAL A 83 16.52 -12.29 5.75
C VAL A 83 15.86 -13.66 6.00
N ILE A 84 15.75 -14.08 7.26
CA ILE A 84 15.16 -15.37 7.64
C ILE A 84 13.69 -15.45 7.23
N THR A 85 12.90 -14.41 7.50
CA THR A 85 11.49 -14.35 7.11
C THR A 85 11.33 -14.43 5.59
N ILE A 86 12.16 -13.74 4.81
CA ILE A 86 12.15 -13.84 3.33
C ILE A 86 12.40 -15.28 2.88
N PHE A 87 13.44 -15.94 3.41
CA PHE A 87 13.77 -17.31 3.02
C PHE A 87 12.70 -18.33 3.45
N ALA A 88 12.12 -18.16 4.64
CA ALA A 88 11.05 -18.99 5.16
C ALA A 88 9.73 -18.81 4.38
N ASN A 89 9.45 -17.58 3.94
CA ASN A 89 8.23 -17.18 3.25
C ASN A 89 8.35 -17.22 1.72
N ARG A 90 9.48 -17.66 1.15
CA ARG A 90 9.74 -17.69 -0.30
C ARG A 90 8.60 -18.30 -1.14
N LYS A 91 7.94 -19.35 -0.65
CA LYS A 91 6.80 -19.99 -1.34
C LYS A 91 5.58 -19.07 -1.39
N HIS A 92 5.29 -18.34 -0.31
CA HIS A 92 4.17 -17.39 -0.24
C HIS A 92 4.49 -16.09 -0.99
N LEU A 93 5.76 -15.64 -0.97
CA LEU A 93 6.22 -14.50 -1.79
C LEU A 93 6.10 -14.77 -3.30
N LYS A 94 6.22 -16.03 -3.75
CA LYS A 94 5.97 -16.38 -5.16
C LYS A 94 4.53 -16.11 -5.59
N ILE A 95 3.55 -16.13 -4.68
CA ILE A 95 2.15 -15.81 -5.00
C ILE A 95 2.03 -14.33 -5.39
N PHE A 96 2.77 -13.44 -4.74
CA PHE A 96 2.80 -12.01 -5.10
C PHE A 96 3.27 -11.77 -6.53
N LEU A 97 4.22 -12.60 -7.02
CA LEU A 97 4.72 -12.50 -8.39
C LEU A 97 3.67 -12.84 -9.46
N ARG A 98 2.53 -13.46 -9.09
CA ARG A 98 1.38 -13.63 -9.99
C ARG A 98 0.61 -12.32 -10.21
N TYR A 99 0.68 -11.39 -9.26
CA TYR A 99 0.01 -10.09 -9.27
C TYR A 99 0.99 -8.97 -9.67
N LYS A 100 1.66 -9.12 -10.82
CA LYS A 100 2.73 -8.20 -11.26
C LYS A 100 2.27 -6.76 -11.40
N ASP A 101 1.04 -6.52 -11.86
CA ASP A 101 0.55 -5.16 -12.07
C ASP A 101 0.23 -4.44 -10.76
N PHE A 102 -0.20 -5.17 -9.74
CA PHE A 102 -0.31 -4.64 -8.37
C PHE A 102 1.07 -4.36 -7.75
N LEU A 103 2.08 -5.22 -8.01
CA LEU A 103 3.45 -4.94 -7.59
C LEU A 103 4.02 -3.69 -8.27
N LYS A 104 3.79 -3.51 -9.58
CA LYS A 104 4.18 -2.29 -10.31
C LYS A 104 3.48 -1.07 -9.72
N TYR A 105 2.19 -1.18 -9.38
CA TYR A 105 1.45 -0.12 -8.72
C TYR A 105 2.06 0.24 -7.36
N LEU A 106 2.32 -0.75 -6.50
CA LEU A 106 2.95 -0.53 -5.20
C LEU A 106 4.32 0.11 -5.34
N ALA A 107 5.15 -0.39 -6.25
CA ALA A 107 6.47 0.17 -6.54
C ALA A 107 6.37 1.63 -7.03
N ALA A 108 5.40 1.94 -7.90
CA ALA A 108 5.14 3.31 -8.33
C ALA A 108 4.72 4.21 -7.17
N CYS A 109 3.82 3.75 -6.29
CA CYS A 109 3.41 4.51 -5.10
C CYS A 109 4.58 4.80 -4.17
N PHE A 110 5.43 3.81 -3.88
CA PHE A 110 6.65 4.02 -3.09
C PHE A 110 7.63 4.96 -3.78
N GLY A 111 7.88 4.77 -5.08
CA GLY A 111 8.78 5.63 -5.86
C GLY A 111 8.32 7.08 -5.91
N ILE A 112 7.03 7.33 -6.16
CA ILE A 112 6.42 8.66 -6.12
C ILE A 112 6.53 9.26 -4.71
N GLY A 113 6.29 8.45 -3.67
CA GLY A 113 6.43 8.87 -2.28
C GLY A 113 7.83 9.40 -1.99
N ILE A 114 8.84 8.58 -2.23
CA ILE A 114 10.26 8.91 -1.98
C ILE A 114 10.67 10.13 -2.82
N LEU A 115 10.33 10.15 -4.11
CA LEU A 115 10.74 11.22 -5.00
C LEU A 115 10.12 12.56 -4.60
N MET A 116 8.84 12.59 -4.22
CA MET A 116 8.18 13.82 -3.78
C MET A 116 8.69 14.29 -2.42
N ASP A 117 9.02 13.37 -1.50
CA ASP A 117 9.57 13.73 -0.19
C ASP A 117 11.00 14.29 -0.34
N MET A 118 11.84 13.68 -1.19
CA MET A 118 13.17 14.22 -1.53
C MET A 118 13.08 15.60 -2.18
N VAL A 119 12.12 15.82 -3.07
CA VAL A 119 11.90 17.12 -3.72
C VAL A 119 11.43 18.17 -2.71
N GLY A 120 10.62 17.80 -1.73
CA GLY A 120 10.24 18.67 -0.61
C GLY A 120 11.43 19.06 0.28
N ASP A 121 12.33 18.12 0.55
CA ASP A 121 13.52 18.34 1.39
C ASP A 121 14.59 19.20 0.69
N ILE A 122 14.78 19.01 -0.62
CA ILE A 122 15.74 19.79 -1.43
C ILE A 122 15.22 21.22 -1.66
N GLY A 123 13.90 21.40 -1.66
CA GLY A 123 13.25 22.68 -1.91
C GLY A 123 13.31 23.08 -3.39
N VAL A 124 12.16 23.18 -4.04
CA VAL A 124 12.08 23.66 -5.43
C VAL A 124 11.67 25.14 -5.43
N PRO A 125 12.48 26.04 -6.01
CA PRO A 125 12.13 27.45 -6.08
C PRO A 125 10.80 27.66 -6.81
N GLY A 126 9.85 28.34 -6.16
CA GLY A 126 8.53 28.65 -6.71
C GLY A 126 7.45 27.58 -6.50
N ILE A 127 7.76 26.46 -5.83
CA ILE A 127 6.77 25.45 -5.44
C ILE A 127 6.79 25.31 -3.93
N ASP A 128 5.66 25.62 -3.28
CA ASP A 128 5.53 25.39 -1.84
C ASP A 128 5.26 23.91 -1.52
N ASN A 129 5.54 23.52 -0.28
CA ASN A 129 5.32 22.14 0.18
C ASN A 129 3.84 21.73 0.11
N ALA A 130 2.92 22.69 0.21
CA ALA A 130 1.48 22.42 0.09
C ALA A 130 1.10 22.00 -1.34
N THR A 131 1.63 22.68 -2.35
CA THR A 131 1.47 22.33 -3.78
C THR A 131 2.09 20.98 -4.08
N LEU A 132 3.31 20.74 -3.59
CA LEU A 132 4.01 19.46 -3.77
C LEU A 132 3.20 18.29 -3.19
N TYR A 133 2.60 18.51 -2.01
CA TYR A 133 1.71 17.54 -1.38
C TYR A 133 0.43 17.28 -2.19
N GLN A 134 -0.15 18.30 -2.83
CA GLN A 134 -1.30 18.13 -3.72
C GLN A 134 -0.94 17.36 -4.99
N ILE A 135 0.19 17.70 -5.63
CA ILE A 135 0.71 17.00 -6.81
C ILE A 135 0.94 15.52 -6.49
N LYS A 136 1.58 15.21 -5.35
CA LYS A 136 1.77 13.84 -4.87
C LYS A 136 0.46 13.04 -4.83
N HIS A 137 -0.60 13.62 -4.28
CA HIS A 137 -1.90 12.94 -4.16
C HIS A 137 -2.61 12.75 -5.51
N LEU A 138 -2.55 13.73 -6.39
CA LEU A 138 -3.10 13.61 -7.75
C LEU A 138 -2.38 12.52 -8.55
N LEU A 139 -1.06 12.45 -8.41
CA LEU A 139 -0.24 11.46 -9.11
C LEU A 139 -0.50 10.03 -8.59
N LEU A 140 -0.63 9.86 -7.27
CA LEU A 140 -1.06 8.60 -6.67
C LEU A 140 -2.48 8.20 -7.12
N PHE A 141 -3.41 9.16 -7.16
CA PHE A 141 -4.77 8.91 -7.64
C PHE A 141 -4.80 8.48 -9.11
N TYR A 142 -4.01 9.13 -9.96
CA TYR A 142 -3.87 8.76 -11.37
C TYR A 142 -3.35 7.33 -11.53
N VAL A 143 -2.33 6.94 -10.75
CA VAL A 143 -1.76 5.59 -10.78
C VAL A 143 -2.78 4.55 -10.29
N LEU A 144 -3.59 4.90 -9.29
CA LEU A 144 -4.69 4.05 -8.78
C LEU A 144 -5.77 3.86 -9.84
N TRP A 145 -6.21 4.95 -10.45
CA TRP A 145 -7.19 4.94 -11.54
C TRP A 145 -6.72 4.06 -12.69
N ARG A 146 -5.45 4.17 -13.10
CA ARG A 146 -4.87 3.35 -14.16
C ARG A 146 -4.91 1.86 -13.84
N LEU A 147 -4.58 1.47 -12.60
CA LEU A 147 -4.66 0.08 -12.16
C LEU A 147 -6.11 -0.42 -12.19
N LEU A 148 -7.05 0.34 -11.63
CA LEU A 148 -8.47 -0.03 -11.59
C LEU A 148 -9.04 -0.20 -13.00
N LYS A 149 -8.73 0.72 -13.91
CA LYS A 149 -9.16 0.63 -15.32
C LYS A 149 -8.61 -0.63 -15.97
N HIS A 150 -7.32 -0.92 -15.79
CA HIS A 150 -6.69 -2.10 -16.37
C HIS A 150 -7.31 -3.41 -15.87
N GLU A 151 -7.54 -3.55 -14.57
CA GLU A 151 -8.13 -4.77 -13.99
C GLU A 151 -9.61 -4.94 -14.38
N CYS A 152 -10.36 -3.84 -14.52
CA CYS A 152 -11.72 -3.88 -15.06
C CYS A 152 -11.75 -4.34 -16.53
N GLU A 153 -10.79 -3.88 -17.35
CA GLU A 153 -10.66 -4.33 -18.76
C GLU A 153 -10.28 -5.82 -18.85
N GLN A 154 -9.56 -6.36 -17.87
CA GLN A 154 -9.27 -7.80 -17.76
C GLN A 154 -10.43 -8.64 -17.18
N GLY A 155 -11.56 -8.02 -16.85
CA GLY A 155 -12.76 -8.70 -16.36
C GLY A 155 -12.72 -9.08 -14.88
N ARG A 156 -11.74 -8.61 -14.10
CA ARG A 156 -11.73 -8.83 -12.65
C ARG A 156 -12.74 -7.89 -11.98
N PRO A 157 -13.61 -8.38 -11.07
CA PRO A 157 -14.56 -7.53 -10.37
C PRO A 157 -13.84 -6.50 -9.50
N PHE A 158 -14.29 -5.25 -9.57
CA PHE A 158 -13.75 -4.10 -8.82
C PHE A 158 -13.50 -4.40 -7.33
N ARG A 159 -14.42 -5.14 -6.71
CA ARG A 159 -14.34 -5.54 -5.30
C ARG A 159 -13.15 -6.44 -4.99
N GLU A 160 -12.79 -7.35 -5.90
CA GLU A 160 -11.64 -8.23 -5.75
C GLU A 160 -10.34 -7.47 -5.95
N THR A 161 -10.29 -6.57 -6.93
CA THR A 161 -9.17 -5.63 -7.16
C THR A 161 -8.88 -4.79 -5.92
N ILE A 162 -9.90 -4.19 -5.30
CA ILE A 162 -9.74 -3.41 -4.06
C ILE A 162 -9.26 -4.28 -2.90
N ARG A 163 -9.78 -5.50 -2.76
CA ARG A 163 -9.34 -6.41 -1.71
C ARG A 163 -7.86 -6.76 -1.86
N ILE A 164 -7.42 -7.10 -3.07
CA ILE A 164 -6.01 -7.39 -3.36
C ILE A 164 -5.16 -6.17 -3.04
N LEU A 165 -5.58 -4.98 -3.50
CA LEU A 165 -4.89 -3.72 -3.25
C LEU A 165 -4.70 -3.43 -1.75
N MET A 166 -5.71 -3.76 -0.93
CA MET A 166 -5.66 -3.59 0.52
C MET A 166 -4.77 -4.65 1.20
N LEU A 167 -4.91 -5.91 0.81
CA LEU A 167 -4.22 -7.03 1.45
C LEU A 167 -2.74 -7.08 1.07
N MET A 168 -2.38 -6.74 -0.17
CA MET A 168 -1.04 -6.91 -0.69
C MET A 168 0.03 -6.16 0.08
N PRO A 169 -0.09 -4.84 0.37
CA PRO A 169 0.91 -4.15 1.18
C PRO A 169 0.97 -4.70 2.61
N VAL A 170 -0.18 -4.98 3.22
CA VAL A 170 -0.25 -5.46 4.62
C VAL A 170 0.40 -6.83 4.77
N ILE A 171 0.06 -7.77 3.89
CA ILE A 171 0.65 -9.12 3.87
C ILE A 171 2.11 -9.05 3.44
N GLY A 172 2.45 -8.18 2.48
CA GLY A 172 3.82 -8.01 2.00
C GLY A 172 4.75 -7.60 3.13
N VAL A 173 4.40 -6.55 3.89
CA VAL A 173 5.16 -6.10 5.06
C VAL A 173 5.25 -7.21 6.10
N PHE A 174 4.16 -7.93 6.35
CA PHE A 174 4.15 -9.01 7.34
C PHE A 174 5.01 -10.22 6.93
N LEU A 175 5.04 -10.60 5.66
CA LEU A 175 5.92 -11.67 5.17
C LEU A 175 7.39 -11.28 5.21
N LEU A 176 7.70 -9.98 5.09
CA LEU A 176 9.05 -9.44 5.16
C LEU A 176 9.53 -9.25 6.61
N LEU A 177 8.66 -8.83 7.53
CA LEU A 177 9.06 -8.41 8.88
C LEU A 177 8.46 -9.26 10.02
N GLY A 178 7.46 -10.09 9.76
CA GLY A 178 6.76 -10.86 10.79
C GLY A 178 7.47 -12.15 11.16
N TRP A 179 8.24 -12.15 12.25
CA TRP A 179 8.97 -13.34 12.72
C TRP A 179 8.05 -14.47 13.17
N LEU A 180 6.86 -14.14 13.69
CA LEU A 180 5.88 -15.15 14.09
C LEU A 180 5.33 -15.97 12.92
N THR A 181 5.51 -15.54 11.67
CA THR A 181 5.19 -16.37 10.49
C THR A 181 6.09 -17.60 10.35
N ILE A 182 7.28 -17.58 10.98
CA ILE A 182 8.23 -18.69 10.97
C ILE A 182 7.73 -19.84 11.85
N ILE A 183 6.95 -19.54 12.91
CA ILE A 183 6.46 -20.54 13.85
C ILE A 183 5.33 -21.34 13.18
N PRO A 184 5.48 -22.68 13.02
CA PRO A 184 4.56 -23.50 12.23
C PRO A 184 3.12 -23.51 12.79
N ILE A 185 2.95 -23.32 14.11
CA ILE A 185 1.65 -23.24 14.79
C ILE A 185 0.82 -22.05 14.27
N PHE A 186 1.48 -20.90 14.06
CA PHE A 186 0.83 -19.69 13.56
C PHE A 186 0.73 -19.71 12.02
N ARG A 187 1.75 -20.22 11.33
CA ARG A 187 1.85 -20.22 9.86
C ARG A 187 0.66 -20.89 9.16
N LYS A 188 0.30 -22.13 9.53
CA LYS A 188 -0.83 -22.87 8.93
C LYS A 188 -2.19 -22.21 9.20
N ARG A 189 -2.34 -21.56 10.36
CA ARG A 189 -3.56 -20.83 10.73
C ARG A 189 -3.67 -19.45 10.06
N LEU A 190 -2.55 -18.84 9.69
CA LEU A 190 -2.52 -17.51 9.08
C LEU A 190 -2.70 -17.55 7.57
N PHE A 191 -2.00 -18.43 6.84
CA PHE A 191 -2.03 -18.43 5.36
C PHE A 191 -2.74 -19.64 4.75
N GLY A 192 -3.31 -20.53 5.59
CA GLY A 192 -3.91 -21.78 5.14
C GLY A 192 -2.87 -22.84 4.78
N GLU A 193 -3.29 -23.86 4.03
CA GLU A 193 -2.41 -24.90 3.50
C GLU A 193 -1.40 -24.35 2.48
N GLU A 194 -0.28 -25.06 2.28
CA GLU A 194 0.74 -24.62 1.33
C GLU A 194 0.14 -24.48 -0.09
N GLY A 195 0.17 -23.28 -0.64
CA GLY A 195 -0.32 -22.99 -2.00
C GLY A 195 -1.70 -22.34 -2.07
N TYR A 196 -2.36 -22.12 -0.93
CA TYR A 196 -3.62 -21.37 -0.88
C TYR A 196 -3.41 -19.91 -1.28
N ASP A 197 -4.23 -19.43 -2.23
CA ASP A 197 -4.19 -18.05 -2.68
C ASP A 197 -5.00 -17.15 -1.75
N PHE A 198 -4.32 -16.64 -0.72
CA PHE A 198 -4.91 -15.74 0.29
C PHE A 198 -5.38 -14.39 -0.28
N PHE A 199 -5.05 -14.07 -1.54
CA PHE A 199 -5.57 -12.89 -2.24
C PHE A 199 -6.91 -13.13 -2.93
N ALA A 200 -7.22 -14.37 -3.32
CA ALA A 200 -8.46 -14.72 -3.98
C ALA A 200 -9.66 -14.70 -3.03
N LEU A 201 -10.86 -14.40 -3.54
CA LEU A 201 -12.10 -14.75 -2.84
C LEU A 201 -12.28 -16.26 -2.85
N GLU A 202 -12.56 -16.86 -1.68
CA GLU A 202 -13.18 -18.18 -1.63
C GLU A 202 -14.47 -18.09 -2.44
N LYS A 203 -14.55 -18.90 -3.50
CA LYS A 203 -15.78 -19.13 -4.24
C LYS A 203 -16.72 -20.01 -3.43
#